data_AF-A0A5P2XJM0-F1
#
_entry.id   AF-A0A5P2XJM0-F1
#
_cell.length_a   1.000
_cell.length_b   1.000
_cell.length_c   1.000
_cell.angle_alpha   90.00
_cell.angle_beta   90.00
_cell.angle_gamma   90.00
#
_symmetry.space_group_name_H-M   'P 1'
#
loop_
_entity.id
_entity.type
_entity.pdbx_description
1 polymer ?
#
loop_
_entity_poly.entity_id
_entity_poly.type
_entity_poly.pdbx_seq_one_letter_code
_entity_poly.pdbx_strand_id
1 'polypeptide(L)'
;MRRNLLLRSVVAAVVTVAIGLLGSGAQAAPSPQGRPAAATDAAAEGHGITADELAALAAAGPRSFQPPPGGWPVPSDRSYRLTASCQQYAATIRQGAAAWANLDETTNRDTPVECRNTYITDCGGGGRIVGCNWGRGQRIALYMGGVRDQALLAAHEFGHDWYGHSGYQCAGWSSAQHVMAPSMCGFGPGTKNPVRID
;
A
#
# COMPACT_ATOMS: atom_id res chain seq x y z
N MET A 1 46.60 -42.49 2.05
CA MET A 1 47.85 -41.71 2.10
C MET A 1 47.82 -40.61 1.04
N ARG A 2 47.74 -39.33 1.44
CA ARG A 2 48.52 -38.18 0.93
C ARG A 2 47.95 -36.89 1.54
N ARG A 3 48.76 -36.29 2.42
CA ARG A 3 48.69 -34.92 2.96
C ARG A 3 49.22 -33.94 1.90
N ASN A 4 48.78 -32.68 1.95
CA ASN A 4 49.51 -31.43 1.64
C ASN A 4 48.55 -30.25 1.96
N LEU A 5 48.60 -29.62 3.15
CA LEU A 5 49.44 -28.48 3.58
C LEU A 5 49.32 -27.18 2.75
N LEU A 6 48.75 -26.17 3.43
CA LEU A 6 49.11 -24.74 3.50
C LEU A 6 49.02 -23.86 2.24
N LEU A 7 48.32 -22.72 2.34
CA LEU A 7 49.00 -21.41 2.47
C LEU A 7 48.05 -20.31 2.98
N ARG A 8 48.56 -19.57 3.97
CA ARG A 8 48.04 -18.30 4.49
C ARG A 8 48.37 -17.18 3.49
N SER A 9 47.53 -16.15 3.39
CA SER A 9 48.00 -14.78 3.06
C SER A 9 47.00 -13.72 3.53
N VAL A 10 47.48 -12.89 4.44
CA VAL A 10 46.90 -11.64 4.94
C VAL A 10 47.43 -10.52 4.04
N VAL A 11 46.58 -9.62 3.54
CA VAL A 11 47.01 -8.27 3.14
C VAL A 11 45.95 -7.28 3.59
N ALA A 12 46.34 -6.47 4.58
CA ALA A 12 45.69 -5.21 4.92
C ALA A 12 46.40 -4.09 4.15
N ALA A 13 45.65 -3.14 3.60
CA ALA A 13 46.18 -1.85 3.16
C ALA A 13 45.15 -0.76 3.48
N VAL A 14 45.47 0.03 4.50
CA VAL A 14 44.92 1.36 4.80
C VAL A 14 45.74 2.38 4.01
N VAL A 15 45.16 3.52 3.59
CA VAL A 15 45.72 4.89 3.65
C VAL A 15 44.83 5.93 2.92
N THR A 16 44.21 6.77 3.76
CA THR A 16 43.93 8.24 3.74
C THR A 16 43.45 9.06 2.52
N VAL A 17 42.29 9.71 2.74
CA VAL A 17 41.94 11.17 2.74
C VAL A 17 42.56 12.13 1.70
N ALA A 18 41.69 12.87 1.00
CA ALA A 18 41.94 14.26 0.60
C ALA A 18 40.65 15.12 0.70
N ILE A 19 40.76 16.25 1.40
CA ILE A 19 39.77 17.32 1.54
C ILE A 19 39.94 18.29 0.36
N GLY A 20 38.84 18.71 -0.26
CA GLY A 20 38.81 19.77 -1.26
C GLY A 20 37.60 20.68 -1.07
N LEU A 21 37.80 21.77 -0.33
CA LEU A 21 36.96 22.98 -0.38
C LEU A 21 37.37 23.78 -1.62
N LEU A 22 36.41 24.28 -2.40
CA LEU A 22 36.40 25.61 -3.05
C LEU A 22 35.04 25.80 -3.72
N GLY A 23 34.37 26.90 -3.38
CA GLY A 23 33.04 27.25 -3.85
C GLY A 23 33.01 28.07 -5.14
N SER A 24 31.81 28.20 -5.70
CA SER A 24 31.41 29.23 -6.64
C SER A 24 30.02 29.72 -6.23
N GLY A 25 29.92 31.02 -5.97
CA GLY A 25 28.68 31.68 -5.59
C GLY A 25 27.84 32.16 -6.78
N ALA A 26 26.63 32.59 -6.41
CA ALA A 26 25.71 33.46 -7.14
C ALA A 26 24.81 32.73 -8.18
N GLN A 27 23.50 32.94 -8.29
CA GLN A 27 22.63 34.07 -7.93
C GLN A 27 21.20 33.56 -7.67
N ALA A 28 20.55 34.05 -6.61
CA ALA A 28 19.13 33.80 -6.35
C ALA A 28 18.28 34.64 -7.31
N ALA A 29 17.42 33.99 -8.08
CA ALA A 29 16.39 34.65 -8.90
C ALA A 29 15.12 34.91 -8.06
N PRO A 30 14.42 36.04 -8.26
CA PRO A 30 13.23 36.41 -7.49
C PRO A 30 12.04 35.48 -7.79
N SER A 31 11.30 35.16 -6.73
CA SER A 31 10.10 34.33 -6.73
C SER A 31 8.94 34.96 -7.50
N PRO A 32 8.20 34.21 -8.35
CA PRO A 32 6.88 34.62 -8.78
C PRO A 32 5.90 34.48 -7.61
N GLN A 33 5.36 35.61 -7.16
CA GLN A 33 4.20 35.65 -6.27
C GLN A 33 2.95 35.14 -6.99
N GLY A 34 2.14 34.35 -6.28
CA GLY A 34 0.68 34.36 -6.44
C GLY A 34 0.05 33.26 -7.29
N ARG A 35 0.01 32.03 -6.78
CA ARG A 35 -1.20 31.19 -6.87
C ARG A 35 -1.50 30.67 -5.47
N PRO A 36 -2.73 30.82 -4.94
CA PRO A 36 -3.08 30.17 -3.68
C PRO A 36 -2.99 28.66 -3.93
N ALA A 37 -1.98 28.03 -3.34
CA ALA A 37 -1.99 26.59 -3.17
C ALA A 37 -3.25 26.26 -2.38
N ALA A 38 -4.08 25.38 -2.96
CA ALA A 38 -5.19 24.77 -2.27
C ALA A 38 -4.70 24.26 -0.91
N ALA A 39 -5.52 24.50 0.11
CA ALA A 39 -5.25 24.15 1.50
C ALA A 39 -4.53 22.80 1.58
N THR A 40 -3.30 22.83 2.09
CA THR A 40 -2.67 21.66 2.65
C THR A 40 -3.56 21.22 3.82
N ASP A 41 -4.44 20.25 3.58
CA ASP A 41 -5.04 19.49 4.66
C ASP A 41 -3.88 18.91 5.46
N ALA A 42 -3.76 19.45 6.67
CA ALA A 42 -2.78 19.03 7.65
C ALA A 42 -2.84 17.51 7.77
N ALA A 43 -1.66 16.90 7.78
CA ALA A 43 -1.45 15.50 8.04
C ALA A 43 -2.33 15.03 9.21
N ALA A 44 -3.32 14.19 8.90
CA ALA A 44 -4.02 13.44 9.93
C ALA A 44 -3.13 12.26 10.35
N GLU A 45 -2.10 12.56 11.15
CA GLU A 45 -1.78 11.70 12.29
C GLU A 45 -3.06 11.54 13.11
N GLY A 46 -3.22 10.43 13.83
CA GLY A 46 -4.40 10.19 14.67
C GLY A 46 -4.53 11.23 15.79
N HIS A 47 -5.02 12.41 15.46
CA HIS A 47 -5.43 13.43 16.41
C HIS A 47 -6.81 13.02 16.93
N GLY A 48 -6.96 13.00 18.25
CA GLY A 48 -8.25 12.75 18.86
C GLY A 48 -9.23 13.80 18.36
N ILE A 49 -10.26 13.35 17.63
CA ILE A 49 -11.33 14.23 17.19
C ILE A 49 -12.23 14.54 18.39
N THR A 50 -12.61 15.80 18.52
CA THR A 50 -13.61 16.26 19.48
C THR A 50 -14.98 15.65 19.14
N ALA A 51 -15.90 15.65 20.11
CA ALA A 51 -17.27 15.19 19.88
C ALA A 51 -17.98 16.00 18.78
N ASP A 52 -17.65 17.29 18.67
CA ASP A 52 -18.20 18.18 17.64
C ASP A 52 -17.62 17.88 16.25
N GLU A 53 -16.33 17.51 16.17
CA GLU A 53 -15.73 17.02 14.92
C GLU A 53 -16.31 15.66 14.52
N LEU A 54 -16.55 14.76 15.47
CA LEU A 54 -17.25 13.50 15.19
C LEU A 54 -18.69 13.75 14.69
N ALA A 55 -19.40 14.70 15.30
CA ALA A 55 -20.73 15.11 14.86
C ALA A 55 -20.70 15.76 13.47
N ALA A 56 -19.70 16.58 13.17
CA ALA A 56 -19.49 17.17 11.85
C ALA A 56 -19.14 16.12 10.80
N LEU A 57 -18.34 15.11 11.14
CA LEU A 57 -18.04 13.98 10.25
C LEU A 57 -19.25 13.06 10.03
N ALA A 58 -20.07 12.86 11.05
CA ALA A 58 -21.34 12.15 10.91
C ALA A 58 -22.34 12.95 10.05
N ALA A 59 -22.34 14.28 10.16
CA ALA A 59 -23.19 15.18 9.39
C ALA A 59 -22.70 15.40 7.94
N ALA A 60 -21.40 15.24 7.67
CA ALA A 60 -20.80 15.31 6.33
C ALA A 60 -21.24 14.16 5.39
N GLY A 61 -22.05 13.22 5.90
CA GLY A 61 -22.46 12.02 5.17
C GLY A 61 -21.31 11.01 5.05
N PRO A 62 -21.58 9.82 4.50
CA PRO A 62 -20.53 8.82 4.31
C PRO A 62 -19.43 9.40 3.41
N ARG A 63 -18.23 9.58 3.98
CA ARG A 63 -17.00 9.77 3.18
C ARG A 63 -17.00 8.72 2.09
N SER A 64 -16.74 9.12 0.85
CA SER A 64 -16.76 8.22 -0.30
C SER A 64 -15.91 6.98 0.00
N PHE A 65 -16.55 5.82 0.13
CA PHE A 65 -15.92 4.49 0.19
C PHE A 65 -15.38 4.05 -1.19
N GLN A 66 -14.98 5.03 -1.99
CA GLN A 66 -14.66 4.85 -3.39
C GLN A 66 -13.28 5.46 -3.67
N PRO A 67 -12.51 4.82 -4.55
CA PRO A 67 -11.25 5.36 -5.00
C PRO A 67 -11.44 6.74 -5.67
N PRO A 68 -10.40 7.58 -5.70
CA PRO A 68 -10.45 8.83 -6.44
C PRO A 68 -10.66 8.57 -7.94
N PRO A 69 -11.37 9.45 -8.68
CA PRO A 69 -11.49 9.32 -10.13
C PRO A 69 -10.11 9.23 -10.80
N GLY A 70 -9.89 8.18 -11.61
CA GLY A 70 -8.63 7.94 -12.31
C GLY A 70 -7.53 7.26 -11.47
N GLY A 71 -7.78 7.00 -10.18
CA GLY A 71 -6.83 6.34 -9.28
C GLY A 71 -5.65 7.21 -8.85
N TRP A 72 -4.93 6.76 -7.82
CA TRP A 72 -3.68 7.39 -7.41
C TRP A 72 -2.56 7.04 -8.40
N PRO A 73 -1.64 7.98 -8.69
CA PRO A 73 -0.47 7.70 -9.52
C PRO A 73 0.35 6.54 -8.98
N VAL A 74 0.87 5.72 -9.88
CA VAL A 74 1.73 4.57 -9.56
C VAL A 74 3.08 4.67 -10.27
N PRO A 75 4.16 4.06 -9.71
CA PRO A 75 5.50 4.10 -10.31
C PRO A 75 5.61 3.44 -11.68
N SER A 76 4.76 2.47 -11.99
CA SER A 76 4.77 1.75 -13.26
C SER A 76 3.42 1.10 -13.52
N ASP A 77 3.02 1.00 -14.78
CA ASP A 77 1.79 0.30 -15.16
C ASP A 77 1.85 -1.19 -14.77
N ARG A 78 0.70 -1.76 -14.43
CA ARG A 78 0.56 -3.17 -14.04
C ARG A 78 -0.74 -3.73 -14.59
N SER A 79 -0.81 -5.05 -14.65
CA SER A 79 -2.01 -5.76 -15.04
C SER A 79 -2.29 -6.93 -14.10
N TYR A 80 -3.57 -7.23 -13.94
CA TYR A 80 -4.04 -8.36 -13.16
C TYR A 80 -5.07 -9.17 -13.95
N ARG A 81 -5.34 -10.39 -13.49
CA ARG A 81 -6.42 -11.21 -14.03
C ARG A 81 -7.16 -11.91 -12.91
N LEU A 82 -8.49 -11.89 -12.98
CA LEU A 82 -9.31 -12.65 -12.04
C LEU A 82 -9.33 -14.13 -12.44
N THR A 83 -9.05 -15.02 -11.50
CA THR A 83 -9.34 -16.44 -11.70
C THR A 83 -10.84 -16.71 -11.53
N ALA A 84 -11.31 -17.88 -11.99
CA ALA A 84 -12.72 -18.26 -11.88
C ALA A 84 -13.28 -18.19 -10.44
N SER A 85 -12.43 -18.36 -9.43
CA SER A 85 -12.82 -18.27 -8.02
C SER A 85 -13.38 -16.90 -7.61
N CYS A 86 -13.03 -15.83 -8.33
CA CYS A 86 -13.42 -14.46 -8.01
C CYS A 86 -14.67 -13.94 -8.73
N GLN A 87 -15.33 -14.75 -9.57
CA GLN A 87 -16.42 -14.26 -10.44
C GLN A 87 -17.53 -13.52 -9.68
N GLN A 88 -17.95 -14.04 -8.52
CA GLN A 88 -18.96 -13.42 -7.67
C GLN A 88 -18.55 -12.06 -7.08
N TYR A 89 -17.26 -11.74 -7.04
CA TYR A 89 -16.69 -10.51 -6.47
C TYR A 89 -16.06 -9.60 -7.54
N ALA A 90 -16.17 -9.96 -8.82
CA ALA A 90 -15.40 -9.31 -9.89
C ALA A 90 -15.61 -7.79 -9.95
N ALA A 91 -16.85 -7.32 -9.84
CA ALA A 91 -17.15 -5.88 -9.83
C ALA A 91 -16.48 -5.15 -8.65
N THR A 92 -16.51 -5.75 -7.47
CA THR A 92 -15.90 -5.19 -6.24
C THR A 92 -14.38 -5.18 -6.32
N ILE A 93 -13.77 -6.21 -6.90
CA ILE A 93 -12.32 -6.27 -7.07
C ILE A 93 -11.87 -5.23 -8.11
N ARG A 94 -12.61 -5.05 -9.21
CA ARG A 94 -12.37 -3.99 -10.20
C ARG A 94 -12.49 -2.60 -9.59
N GLN A 95 -13.45 -2.39 -8.69
CA GLN A 95 -13.54 -1.14 -7.92
C GLN A 95 -12.28 -0.93 -7.07
N GLY A 96 -11.77 -1.97 -6.42
CA GLY A 96 -10.50 -1.91 -5.70
C GLY A 96 -9.30 -1.61 -6.61
N ALA A 97 -9.23 -2.23 -7.78
CA ALA A 97 -8.18 -1.99 -8.76
C ALA A 97 -8.17 -0.54 -9.27
N ALA A 98 -9.35 0.06 -9.47
CA ALA A 98 -9.51 1.45 -9.91
C ALA A 98 -8.96 2.49 -8.90
N ALA A 99 -8.54 2.06 -7.70
CA ALA A 99 -7.74 2.86 -6.78
C ALA A 99 -6.39 3.27 -7.34
N TRP A 100 -5.84 2.50 -8.27
CA TRP A 100 -4.49 2.67 -8.79
C TRP A 100 -4.56 3.01 -10.27
N ALA A 101 -3.93 4.12 -10.65
CA ALA A 101 -3.88 4.53 -12.05
C ALA A 101 -3.18 3.46 -12.89
N ASN A 102 -3.68 3.22 -14.11
CA ASN A 102 -3.10 2.28 -15.08
C ASN A 102 -2.92 0.84 -14.55
N LEU A 103 -3.82 0.41 -13.64
CA LEU A 103 -3.96 -0.98 -13.24
C LEU A 103 -5.12 -1.62 -14.01
N ASP A 104 -4.80 -2.39 -15.04
CA ASP A 104 -5.81 -2.93 -15.95
C ASP A 104 -6.06 -4.43 -15.73
N GLU A 105 -7.32 -4.84 -15.84
CA GLU A 105 -7.67 -6.26 -15.92
C GLU A 105 -7.46 -6.76 -17.34
N THR A 106 -6.59 -7.75 -17.51
CA THR A 106 -6.28 -8.33 -18.82
C THR A 106 -6.39 -9.85 -18.82
N THR A 107 -6.20 -10.46 -19.99
CA THR A 107 -6.40 -11.89 -20.19
C THR A 107 -5.10 -12.72 -20.20
N ASN A 108 -3.91 -12.10 -20.29
CA ASN A 108 -2.64 -12.81 -20.54
C ASN A 108 -1.41 -12.14 -19.88
N ARG A 109 -0.60 -12.95 -19.17
CA ARG A 109 0.67 -12.62 -18.46
C ARG A 109 0.57 -11.68 -17.24
N ASP A 110 -0.54 -11.79 -16.51
CA ASP A 110 -0.90 -10.86 -15.43
C ASP A 110 -0.82 -11.48 -14.05
N THR A 111 -0.79 -10.63 -13.02
CA THR A 111 -0.93 -11.03 -11.61
C THR A 111 -2.22 -11.86 -11.42
N PRO A 112 -2.15 -13.17 -11.11
CA PRO A 112 -3.33 -13.96 -10.77
C PRO A 112 -4.00 -13.43 -9.51
N VAL A 113 -5.29 -13.15 -9.56
CA VAL A 113 -6.11 -12.90 -8.37
C VAL A 113 -7.02 -14.10 -8.11
N GLU A 114 -6.84 -14.74 -6.96
CA GLU A 114 -7.71 -15.83 -6.50
C GLU A 114 -8.52 -15.40 -5.27
N CYS A 115 -9.75 -15.88 -5.20
CA CYS A 115 -10.64 -15.63 -4.08
C CYS A 115 -10.77 -16.92 -3.27
N ARG A 116 -10.54 -16.79 -1.96
CA ARG A 116 -10.63 -17.90 -1.00
C ARG A 116 -11.79 -17.66 -0.06
N ASN A 117 -12.26 -18.73 0.57
CA ASN A 117 -13.39 -18.69 1.52
C ASN A 117 -12.94 -18.78 2.98
N THR A 118 -11.63 -18.76 3.23
CA THR A 118 -11.02 -18.89 4.55
C THR A 118 -9.82 -17.96 4.66
N TYR A 119 -9.32 -17.76 5.88
CA TYR A 119 -8.07 -17.04 6.12
C TYR A 119 -6.90 -17.66 5.33
N ILE A 120 -5.99 -16.79 4.88
CA ILE A 120 -4.84 -17.14 4.05
C ILE A 120 -3.68 -17.51 4.98
N THR A 121 -3.31 -18.78 5.04
CA THR A 121 -2.31 -19.28 5.99
C THR A 121 -0.89 -19.40 5.42
N ASP A 122 -0.74 -19.15 4.11
CA ASP A 122 0.50 -19.26 3.33
C ASP A 122 1.11 -17.88 2.98
N CYS A 123 0.68 -16.82 3.65
CA CYS A 123 1.12 -15.44 3.42
C CYS A 123 2.00 -14.90 4.55
N GLY A 124 3.24 -15.37 4.67
CA GLY A 124 4.31 -14.66 5.39
C GLY A 124 3.94 -13.94 6.69
N GLY A 125 3.13 -14.56 7.54
CA GLY A 125 2.46 -13.87 8.64
C GLY A 125 1.64 -14.87 9.45
N GLY A 126 1.82 -14.88 10.77
CA GLY A 126 1.00 -15.73 11.63
C GLY A 126 -0.38 -15.09 11.82
N GLY A 127 -1.47 -15.87 11.70
CA GLY A 127 -2.80 -15.46 12.18
C GLY A 127 -3.93 -15.47 11.13
N ARG A 128 -4.86 -14.52 11.28
CA ARG A 128 -6.12 -14.39 10.51
C ARG A 128 -5.95 -13.37 9.38
N ILE A 129 -5.20 -13.75 8.37
CA ILE A 129 -4.88 -12.95 7.18
C ILE A 129 -6.04 -13.03 6.17
N VAL A 130 -6.43 -11.89 5.61
CA VAL A 130 -7.58 -11.78 4.69
C VAL A 130 -7.20 -11.39 3.27
N GLY A 131 -6.00 -10.91 3.05
CA GLY A 131 -5.44 -10.65 1.73
C GLY A 131 -3.97 -11.01 1.69
N CYS A 132 -3.44 -11.21 0.50
CA CYS A 132 -2.00 -11.34 0.35
C CYS A 132 -1.57 -11.11 -1.08
N ASN A 133 -0.50 -10.34 -1.25
CA ASN A 133 0.21 -10.17 -2.51
C ASN A 133 1.65 -10.70 -2.39
N TRP A 134 1.94 -11.79 -3.10
CA TRP A 134 3.27 -12.38 -3.09
C TRP A 134 4.16 -11.72 -4.14
N GLY A 135 5.35 -11.33 -3.73
CA GLY A 135 6.41 -10.92 -4.65
C GLY A 135 6.07 -9.72 -5.54
N ARG A 136 5.21 -8.81 -5.07
CA ARG A 136 4.80 -7.59 -5.79
C ARG A 136 4.12 -7.89 -7.13
N GLY A 137 3.09 -8.74 -7.08
CA GLY A 137 2.27 -9.11 -8.22
C GLY A 137 2.56 -10.50 -8.80
N GLN A 138 3.27 -11.38 -8.10
CA GLN A 138 3.43 -12.76 -8.58
C GLN A 138 2.10 -13.54 -8.51
N ARG A 139 1.32 -13.28 -7.45
CA ARG A 139 -0.06 -13.71 -7.26
C ARG A 139 -0.69 -12.90 -6.11
N ILE A 140 -2.01 -12.81 -6.13
CA ILE A 140 -2.82 -12.19 -5.08
C ILE A 140 -3.91 -13.18 -4.66
N ALA A 141 -4.14 -13.30 -3.35
CA ALA A 141 -5.26 -14.05 -2.78
C ALA A 141 -6.11 -13.13 -1.92
N LEU A 142 -7.44 -13.28 -2.01
CA LEU A 142 -8.40 -12.44 -1.30
C LEU A 142 -9.42 -13.33 -0.57
N TYR A 143 -9.57 -13.13 0.73
CA TYR A 143 -10.71 -13.62 1.49
C TYR A 143 -11.76 -12.52 1.64
N MET A 144 -12.57 -12.34 0.59
CA MET A 144 -13.57 -11.27 0.51
C MET A 144 -14.61 -11.32 1.65
N GLY A 145 -14.94 -12.52 2.16
CA GLY A 145 -15.84 -12.68 3.30
C GLY A 145 -15.22 -12.36 4.67
N GLY A 146 -13.90 -12.15 4.73
CA GLY A 146 -13.16 -11.87 5.96
C GLY A 146 -13.25 -10.41 6.43
N VAL A 147 -13.68 -9.50 5.56
CA VAL A 147 -13.71 -8.05 5.79
C VAL A 147 -15.08 -7.45 5.44
N ARG A 148 -15.33 -6.24 5.94
CA ARG A 148 -16.55 -5.50 5.60
C ARG A 148 -16.40 -4.68 4.33
N ASP A 149 -15.27 -4.00 4.15
CA ASP A 149 -14.97 -3.24 2.94
C ASP A 149 -14.09 -4.09 2.00
N GLN A 150 -14.77 -4.78 1.12
CA GLN A 150 -14.19 -5.72 0.17
C GLN A 150 -13.38 -5.03 -0.93
N ALA A 151 -13.82 -3.85 -1.38
CA ALA A 151 -13.11 -3.08 -2.39
C ALA A 151 -11.80 -2.52 -1.81
N LEU A 152 -11.80 -2.10 -0.55
CA LEU A 152 -10.61 -1.59 0.13
C LEU A 152 -9.58 -2.68 0.36
N LEU A 153 -10.02 -3.89 0.73
CA LEU A 153 -9.13 -5.05 0.78
C LEU A 153 -8.46 -5.33 -0.58
N ALA A 154 -9.25 -5.35 -1.66
CA ALA A 154 -8.68 -5.55 -3.00
C ALA A 154 -7.70 -4.42 -3.38
N ALA A 155 -8.07 -3.16 -3.10
CA ALA A 155 -7.18 -2.02 -3.33
C ALA A 155 -5.87 -2.14 -2.56
N HIS A 156 -5.92 -2.56 -1.29
CA HIS A 156 -4.74 -2.80 -0.48
C HIS A 156 -3.81 -3.84 -1.13
N GLU A 157 -4.35 -5.00 -1.49
CA GLU A 157 -3.54 -6.05 -2.10
C GLU A 157 -2.93 -5.63 -3.44
N PHE A 158 -3.66 -4.88 -4.27
CA PHE A 158 -3.09 -4.35 -5.50
C PHE A 158 -1.97 -3.33 -5.24
N GLY A 159 -2.10 -2.52 -4.19
CA GLY A 159 -1.09 -1.53 -3.85
C GLY A 159 0.27 -2.14 -3.53
N HIS A 160 0.31 -3.41 -3.08
CA HIS A 160 1.55 -4.16 -2.86
C HIS A 160 2.38 -4.43 -4.12
N ASP A 161 1.84 -4.23 -5.33
CA ASP A 161 2.65 -4.26 -6.55
C ASP A 161 3.75 -3.18 -6.54
N TRP A 162 3.53 -2.10 -5.78
CA TRP A 162 4.45 -0.94 -5.70
C TRP A 162 4.88 -0.60 -4.28
N TYR A 163 4.00 -0.75 -3.30
CA TYR A 163 4.18 -0.17 -1.97
C TYR A 163 4.25 -1.24 -0.87
N GLY A 164 4.99 -0.94 0.21
CA GLY A 164 4.86 -1.67 1.47
C GLY A 164 3.75 -1.06 2.33
N HIS A 165 3.58 -1.60 3.53
CA HIS A 165 2.70 -0.98 4.51
C HIS A 165 3.10 0.45 4.86
N SER A 166 2.08 1.27 5.06
CA SER A 166 2.23 2.60 5.62
C SER A 166 2.26 2.57 7.16
N GLY A 167 2.46 3.74 7.78
CA GLY A 167 2.38 3.91 9.23
C GLY A 167 0.97 4.08 9.79
N TYR A 168 -0.07 4.09 8.95
CA TYR A 168 -1.45 4.11 9.41
C TYR A 168 -1.78 2.80 10.13
N GLN A 169 -2.71 2.84 11.09
CA GLN A 169 -3.15 1.63 11.78
C GLN A 169 -4.29 0.92 11.05
N CYS A 170 -5.18 1.69 10.43
CA CYS A 170 -6.41 1.22 9.82
C CYS A 170 -6.44 1.60 8.35
N ALA A 171 -6.84 0.68 7.49
CA ALA A 171 -6.96 0.96 6.07
C ALA A 171 -8.14 1.90 5.81
N GLY A 172 -8.00 2.79 4.83
CA GLY A 172 -9.04 3.73 4.45
C GLY A 172 -8.80 4.39 3.10
N TRP A 173 -9.84 5.01 2.55
CA TRP A 173 -9.85 5.57 1.19
C TRP A 173 -9.27 6.99 1.06
N SER A 174 -8.82 7.63 2.13
CA SER A 174 -8.46 9.06 2.07
C SER A 174 -7.15 9.34 1.32
N SER A 175 -6.29 8.33 1.15
CA SER A 175 -5.04 8.42 0.37
C SER A 175 -4.52 7.04 0.04
N ALA A 176 -3.58 6.95 -0.92
CA ALA A 176 -2.85 5.73 -1.22
C ALA A 176 -2.18 5.15 0.05
N GLN A 177 -1.56 5.99 0.86
CA GLN A 177 -0.91 5.56 2.11
C GLN A 177 -1.95 5.04 3.12
N HIS A 178 -3.14 5.63 3.18
CA HIS A 178 -4.19 5.15 4.07
C HIS A 178 -4.74 3.80 3.60
N VAL A 179 -4.82 3.53 2.29
CA VAL A 179 -5.17 2.20 1.77
C VAL A 179 -4.13 1.17 2.20
N MET A 180 -2.84 1.51 2.14
CA MET A 180 -1.73 0.64 2.51
C MET A 180 -1.51 0.45 4.02
N ALA A 181 -2.47 0.80 4.87
CA ALA A 181 -2.37 0.49 6.30
C ALA A 181 -2.53 -1.03 6.54
N PRO A 182 -1.86 -1.65 7.53
CA PRO A 182 -1.72 -3.10 7.67
C PRO A 182 -2.97 -3.82 8.21
N SER A 183 -4.08 -3.12 8.46
CA SER A 183 -5.25 -3.71 9.09
C SER A 183 -6.56 -3.10 8.62
N MET A 184 -7.56 -3.95 8.43
CA MET A 184 -8.94 -3.54 8.16
C MET A 184 -9.65 -3.28 9.48
N CYS A 185 -10.00 -2.02 9.72
CA CYS A 185 -10.75 -1.62 10.89
C CYS A 185 -12.25 -1.55 10.58
N GLY A 186 -13.05 -2.21 11.41
CA GLY A 186 -14.48 -1.97 11.41
C GLY A 186 -14.78 -0.66 12.15
N PHE A 187 -15.64 0.19 11.57
CA PHE A 187 -16.21 1.36 12.25
C PHE A 187 -17.72 1.15 12.47
N GLY A 188 -18.21 1.22 13.72
CA GLY A 188 -19.64 1.12 14.08
C GLY A 188 -19.99 0.09 15.18
N PRO A 189 -21.26 0.02 15.64
CA PRO A 189 -21.70 -0.98 16.62
C PRO A 189 -21.57 -2.42 16.08
N GLY A 190 -21.01 -3.34 16.88
CA GLY A 190 -20.81 -4.74 16.47
C GLY A 190 -19.55 -5.02 15.64
N THR A 191 -18.60 -4.08 15.60
CA THR A 191 -17.35 -4.24 14.86
C THR A 191 -16.44 -5.29 15.50
N LYS A 192 -15.99 -6.23 14.66
CA LYS A 192 -14.92 -7.18 14.99
C LYS A 192 -13.62 -6.40 15.24
N ASN A 193 -12.73 -6.97 16.06
CA ASN A 193 -11.35 -6.48 16.22
C ASN A 193 -10.71 -6.23 14.84
N PRO A 194 -9.78 -5.26 14.73
CA PRO A 194 -9.01 -5.04 13.51
C PRO A 194 -8.50 -6.37 12.95
N VAL A 195 -8.76 -6.59 11.67
CA VAL A 195 -8.31 -7.80 10.98
C VAL A 195 -7.05 -7.45 10.23
N ARG A 196 -5.96 -8.15 10.55
CA ARG A 196 -4.70 -8.03 9.84
C ARG A 196 -4.91 -8.41 8.37
N ILE A 197 -4.38 -7.61 7.46
CA ILE A 197 -4.56 -7.84 6.04
C ILE A 197 -3.66 -9.01 5.58
N ASP A 198 -2.37 -8.96 5.93
CA ASP A 198 -1.22 -9.83 5.55
C ASP A 198 -0.19 -10.00 6.68
#